data_AF-A0A7W8CJ33-F1
#
_entry.id   AF-A0A7W8CJ33-F1
#
_cell.length_a   1.000
_cell.length_b   1.000
_cell.length_c   1.000
_cell.angle_alpha   90.00
_cell.angle_beta   90.00
_cell.angle_gamma   90.00
#
_symmetry.space_group_name_H-M   'P 1'
#
loop_
_entity.id
_entity.type
_entity.pdbx_description
1 polymer ?
#
loop_
_entity_poly.entity_id
_entity_poly.type
_entity_poly.pdbx_seq_one_letter_code
_entity_poly.pdbx_strand_id
1 'polypeptide(L)'
;MDAVAEPEPSEAEPTPTPASPSPPQPATPAETSLEHEVRIASRNGRWALIAALCAAIVSGAVSAGSAIYVNTNQLDRSANLAAQQSVRTDRQKAYLDFLTACSDYLGQVGVLKGVLATHTADREALKSAINGAASQGGKALNSSLGVLLAGSHPMAEIVPGFATVVSDFSGQHMTPFILRYLTPGGAGENDDAGMLRDEASMSGAIDKLIDAAGTVYTEVLDQARIDLGFT
;
A
#
# COMPACT_ATOMS: atom_id res chain seq x y z
N MET A 1 -30.81 68.74 -81.54
CA MET A 1 -31.52 67.46 -81.77
C MET A 1 -31.96 66.83 -80.46
N ASP A 2 -33.10 67.23 -79.88
CA ASP A 2 -33.82 68.51 -79.92
C ASP A 2 -35.00 68.49 -78.91
N ALA A 3 -35.59 69.66 -78.68
CA ALA A 3 -36.83 69.93 -77.93
C ALA A 3 -36.77 69.71 -76.39
N VAL A 4 -37.43 70.47 -75.49
CA VAL A 4 -38.49 71.52 -75.51
C VAL A 4 -39.89 71.07 -75.02
N ALA A 5 -40.41 71.86 -74.07
CA ALA A 5 -41.81 72.08 -73.65
C ALA A 5 -42.50 71.13 -72.65
N GLU A 6 -43.48 71.75 -72.00
CA GLU A 6 -44.29 71.40 -70.82
C GLU A 6 -45.79 71.36 -71.24
N PRO A 7 -46.74 70.88 -70.41
CA PRO A 7 -47.69 71.84 -69.82
C PRO A 7 -48.30 71.46 -68.43
N GLU A 8 -48.68 72.47 -67.64
CA GLU A 8 -49.69 72.35 -66.55
C GLU A 8 -51.14 72.45 -67.10
N PRO A 9 -52.20 72.14 -66.30
CA PRO A 9 -52.90 73.22 -65.55
C PRO A 9 -53.67 72.85 -64.24
N SER A 10 -53.86 73.87 -63.36
CA SER A 10 -55.10 74.34 -62.65
C SER A 10 -56.15 73.31 -62.13
N GLU A 11 -56.48 73.22 -60.81
CA GLU A 11 -57.45 74.04 -59.99
C GLU A 11 -58.97 73.70 -60.24
N ALA A 12 -59.97 73.86 -59.34
CA ALA A 12 -60.07 74.44 -57.98
C ALA A 12 -60.84 73.48 -56.99
N GLU A 13 -61.86 73.76 -56.15
CA GLU A 13 -62.78 74.90 -55.85
C GLU A 13 -63.26 74.83 -54.33
N PRO A 14 -64.35 75.43 -53.75
CA PRO A 14 -64.10 76.39 -52.64
C PRO A 14 -64.96 76.36 -51.32
N THR A 15 -64.43 77.03 -50.27
CA THR A 15 -65.12 77.86 -49.22
C THR A 15 -66.04 77.23 -48.12
N PRO A 16 -66.42 77.93 -46.99
CA PRO A 16 -65.71 78.95 -46.16
C PRO A 16 -65.94 78.94 -44.59
N THR A 17 -65.23 79.82 -43.83
CA THR A 17 -65.62 80.50 -42.53
C THR A 17 -65.36 79.80 -41.14
N PRO A 18 -65.34 80.49 -39.95
CA PRO A 18 -64.07 80.86 -39.25
C PRO A 18 -64.00 80.70 -37.68
N ALA A 19 -62.82 80.96 -37.04
CA ALA A 19 -62.61 81.72 -35.75
C ALA A 19 -61.18 81.55 -35.11
N SER A 20 -60.80 82.43 -34.15
CA SER A 20 -59.45 82.57 -33.49
C SER A 20 -59.49 82.26 -31.96
N PRO A 21 -58.48 82.50 -31.05
CA PRO A 21 -57.08 83.00 -31.18
C PRO A 21 -55.96 82.38 -30.22
N SER A 22 -54.70 82.88 -30.31
CA SER A 22 -53.63 82.94 -29.24
C SER A 22 -52.73 81.67 -28.93
N PRO A 23 -51.70 81.70 -28.02
CA PRO A 23 -50.29 82.09 -28.29
C PRO A 23 -49.16 81.00 -28.04
N PRO A 24 -47.99 81.21 -27.37
CA PRO A 24 -46.65 81.18 -27.99
C PRO A 24 -45.68 80.00 -27.65
N GLN A 25 -44.49 80.00 -28.30
CA GLN A 25 -43.42 78.97 -28.32
C GLN A 25 -42.40 79.05 -27.13
N PRO A 26 -41.71 77.95 -26.75
CA PRO A 26 -40.22 77.98 -26.79
C PRO A 26 -39.46 76.64 -27.06
N ALA A 27 -38.28 76.77 -27.70
CA ALA A 27 -37.01 76.02 -27.61
C ALA A 27 -36.91 74.47 -27.45
N THR A 28 -36.08 73.85 -28.30
CA THR A 28 -35.58 72.46 -28.24
C THR A 28 -34.19 72.36 -27.58
N PRO A 29 -33.92 71.35 -26.75
CA PRO A 29 -32.57 70.79 -26.62
C PRO A 29 -32.57 69.24 -26.49
N ALA A 30 -32.15 68.52 -27.55
CA ALA A 30 -32.32 67.05 -27.62
C ALA A 30 -31.01 66.22 -27.65
N GLU A 31 -29.84 66.83 -27.77
CA GLU A 31 -28.59 66.10 -28.06
C GLU A 31 -27.71 65.79 -26.83
N THR A 32 -27.90 66.50 -25.71
CA THR A 32 -27.05 66.35 -24.51
C THR A 32 -27.35 65.12 -23.65
N SER A 33 -28.56 64.53 -23.76
CA SER A 33 -28.96 63.39 -22.92
C SER A 33 -28.24 62.09 -23.34
N LEU A 34 -28.21 61.80 -24.63
CA LEU A 34 -27.62 60.57 -25.18
C LEU A 34 -26.12 60.44 -24.84
N GLU A 35 -25.35 61.53 -24.94
CA GLU A 35 -23.94 61.51 -24.52
C GLU A 35 -23.74 61.31 -23.01
N HIS A 36 -24.73 61.69 -22.19
CA HIS A 36 -24.70 61.50 -20.74
C HIS A 36 -25.05 60.06 -20.38
N GLU A 37 -26.09 59.49 -20.99
CA GLU A 37 -26.50 58.10 -20.81
C GLU A 37 -25.44 57.12 -21.32
N VAL A 38 -24.81 57.38 -22.48
CA VAL A 38 -23.67 56.57 -22.97
C VAL A 38 -22.46 56.65 -22.02
N ARG A 39 -22.22 57.80 -21.37
CA ARG A 39 -21.19 57.94 -20.31
C ARG A 39 -21.56 57.24 -19.00
N ILE A 40 -22.83 57.16 -18.64
CA ILE A 40 -23.31 56.38 -17.48
C ILE A 40 -23.23 54.88 -17.77
N ALA A 41 -23.72 54.43 -18.92
CA ALA A 41 -23.68 53.02 -19.34
C ALA A 41 -22.23 52.50 -19.44
N SER A 42 -21.33 53.29 -20.03
CA SER A 42 -19.90 52.90 -20.13
C SER A 42 -19.15 52.96 -18.79
N ARG A 43 -19.54 53.83 -17.84
CA ARG A 43 -19.07 53.73 -16.45
C ARG A 43 -19.56 52.44 -15.78
N ASN A 44 -20.85 52.14 -15.87
CA ASN A 44 -21.44 50.98 -15.20
C ASN A 44 -20.92 49.66 -15.78
N GLY A 45 -20.74 49.56 -17.10
CA GLY A 45 -20.13 48.39 -17.75
C GLY A 45 -18.69 48.12 -17.30
N ARG A 46 -17.89 49.17 -17.03
CA ARG A 46 -16.55 49.02 -16.46
C ARG A 46 -16.58 48.50 -15.03
N TRP A 47 -17.47 49.01 -14.18
CA TRP A 47 -17.65 48.49 -12.82
C TRP A 47 -18.16 47.05 -12.80
N ALA A 48 -19.06 46.68 -13.72
CA ALA A 48 -19.53 45.30 -13.88
C ALA A 48 -18.40 44.34 -14.28
N LEU A 49 -17.54 44.74 -15.23
CA LEU A 49 -16.37 43.94 -15.63
C LEU A 49 -15.35 43.80 -14.49
N ILE A 50 -15.09 44.87 -13.72
CA ILE A 50 -14.20 44.81 -12.54
C ILE A 50 -14.78 43.90 -11.46
N ALA A 51 -16.08 44.01 -11.16
CA ALA A 51 -16.75 43.16 -10.18
C ALA A 51 -16.74 41.68 -10.61
N ALA A 52 -17.01 41.40 -11.89
CA ALA A 52 -16.92 40.04 -12.45
C ALA A 52 -15.50 39.48 -12.40
N LEU A 53 -14.48 40.30 -12.70
CA LEU A 53 -13.07 39.91 -12.59
C LEU A 53 -12.68 39.61 -11.14
N CYS A 54 -13.07 40.45 -10.18
CA CYS A 54 -12.83 40.21 -8.75
C CYS A 54 -13.54 38.94 -8.26
N ALA A 55 -14.82 38.73 -8.65
CA ALA A 55 -15.57 37.52 -8.32
C ALA A 55 -14.93 36.26 -8.93
N ALA A 56 -14.44 36.34 -10.17
CA ALA A 56 -13.72 35.23 -10.83
C ALA A 56 -12.37 34.94 -10.17
N ILE A 57 -11.62 35.96 -9.75
CA ILE A 57 -10.35 35.79 -9.02
C ILE A 57 -10.57 35.15 -7.65
N VAL A 58 -11.57 35.61 -6.88
CA VAL A 58 -11.91 35.03 -5.57
C VAL A 58 -12.43 33.59 -5.73
N SER A 59 -13.33 33.34 -6.70
CA SER A 59 -13.83 31.99 -6.97
C SER A 59 -12.73 31.05 -7.47
N GLY A 60 -11.79 31.56 -8.29
CA GLY A 60 -10.62 30.84 -8.75
C GLY A 60 -9.66 30.50 -7.62
N ALA A 61 -9.42 31.41 -6.69
CA ALA A 61 -8.59 31.16 -5.50
C ALA A 61 -9.21 30.11 -4.56
N VAL A 62 -10.53 30.18 -4.32
CA VAL A 62 -11.26 29.18 -3.51
C VAL A 62 -11.29 27.82 -4.20
N SER A 63 -11.51 27.78 -5.52
CA SER A 63 -11.51 26.55 -6.31
C SER A 63 -10.11 25.90 -6.39
N ALA A 64 -9.07 26.68 -6.62
CA ALA A 64 -7.68 26.19 -6.61
C ALA A 64 -7.26 25.72 -5.21
N GLY A 65 -7.60 26.46 -4.16
CA GLY A 65 -7.32 26.07 -2.77
C GLY A 65 -8.02 24.77 -2.37
N SER A 66 -9.29 24.59 -2.72
CA SER A 66 -10.03 23.34 -2.44
C SER A 66 -9.52 22.17 -3.28
N ALA A 67 -9.20 22.38 -4.56
CA ALA A 67 -8.60 21.36 -5.41
C ALA A 67 -7.23 20.90 -4.89
N ILE A 68 -6.36 21.82 -4.45
CA ILE A 68 -5.07 21.48 -3.83
C ILE A 68 -5.28 20.70 -2.53
N TYR A 69 -6.16 21.16 -1.63
CA TYR A 69 -6.39 20.51 -0.34
C TYR A 69 -7.03 19.12 -0.46
N VAL A 70 -7.92 18.90 -1.45
CA VAL A 70 -8.46 17.57 -1.74
C VAL A 70 -7.41 16.68 -2.41
N ASN A 71 -6.59 17.22 -3.32
CA ASN A 71 -5.52 16.48 -3.98
C ASN A 71 -4.45 16.01 -2.98
N THR A 72 -3.99 16.87 -2.05
CA THR A 72 -3.06 16.45 -0.99
C THR A 72 -3.70 15.38 -0.11
N ASN A 73 -4.93 15.58 0.36
CA ASN A 73 -5.65 14.55 1.14
C ASN A 73 -5.84 13.22 0.39
N GLN A 74 -5.93 13.21 -0.94
CA GLN A 74 -6.01 11.99 -1.75
C GLN A 74 -4.63 11.35 -1.97
N LEU A 75 -3.58 12.16 -2.19
CA LEU A 75 -2.20 11.70 -2.29
C LEU A 75 -1.68 11.14 -0.96
N ASP A 76 -1.97 11.80 0.17
CA ASP A 76 -1.62 11.33 1.50
C ASP A 76 -2.31 9.99 1.80
N ARG A 77 -3.59 9.84 1.42
CA ARG A 77 -4.31 8.57 1.56
C ARG A 77 -3.76 7.48 0.65
N SER A 78 -3.47 7.77 -0.62
CA SER A 78 -2.95 6.75 -1.55
C SER A 78 -1.52 6.34 -1.21
N ALA A 79 -0.68 7.27 -0.75
CA ALA A 79 0.65 6.98 -0.23
C ALA A 79 0.61 6.13 1.05
N ASN A 80 -0.27 6.45 2.01
CA ASN A 80 -0.47 5.62 3.21
C ASN A 80 -0.99 4.21 2.87
N LEU A 81 -1.94 4.10 1.93
CA LEU A 81 -2.43 2.80 1.47
C LEU A 81 -1.33 1.99 0.74
N ALA A 82 -0.51 2.63 -0.08
CA ALA A 82 0.62 1.98 -0.73
C ALA A 82 1.69 1.49 0.27
N ALA A 83 2.01 2.30 1.30
CA ALA A 83 2.91 1.91 2.37
C ALA A 83 2.36 0.76 3.25
N GLN A 84 1.04 0.75 3.50
CA GLN A 84 0.38 -0.39 4.18
C GLN A 84 0.41 -1.66 3.30
N GLN A 85 0.25 -1.52 1.99
CA GLN A 85 0.35 -2.64 1.04
C GLN A 85 1.77 -3.19 0.92
N SER A 86 2.81 -2.35 0.92
CA SER A 86 4.21 -2.83 0.93
C SER A 86 4.50 -3.58 2.24
N VAL A 87 4.19 -3.00 3.41
CA VAL A 87 4.37 -3.68 4.71
C VAL A 87 3.62 -5.01 4.79
N ARG A 88 2.39 -5.11 4.25
CA ARG A 88 1.65 -6.38 4.17
C ARG A 88 2.35 -7.40 3.27
N THR A 89 2.93 -6.96 2.16
CA THR A 89 3.68 -7.80 1.21
C THR A 89 5.00 -8.29 1.81
N ASP A 90 5.73 -7.39 2.47
CA ASP A 90 7.00 -7.68 3.14
C ASP A 90 6.80 -8.67 4.30
N ARG A 91 5.72 -8.51 5.09
CA ARG A 91 5.27 -9.48 6.10
C ARG A 91 4.93 -10.82 5.49
N GLN A 92 4.07 -10.86 4.47
CA GLN A 92 3.69 -12.10 3.80
C GLN A 92 4.92 -12.85 3.29
N LYS A 93 5.89 -12.14 2.70
CA LYS A 93 7.16 -12.74 2.27
C LYS A 93 7.97 -13.27 3.45
N ALA A 94 8.23 -12.46 4.47
CA ALA A 94 9.02 -12.86 5.63
C ALA A 94 8.44 -14.10 6.33
N TYR A 95 7.11 -14.14 6.49
CA TYR A 95 6.41 -15.25 7.14
C TYR A 95 6.48 -16.52 6.29
N LEU A 96 6.28 -16.42 4.97
CA LEU A 96 6.41 -17.56 4.05
C LEU A 96 7.85 -18.08 3.94
N ASP A 97 8.85 -17.19 3.87
CA ASP A 97 10.27 -17.57 3.86
C ASP A 97 10.64 -18.35 5.14
N PHE A 98 10.14 -17.91 6.31
CA PHE A 98 10.36 -18.57 7.59
C PHE A 98 9.65 -19.92 7.71
N LEU A 99 8.35 -19.99 7.39
CA LEU A 99 7.58 -21.24 7.43
C LEU A 99 8.15 -22.28 6.45
N THR A 100 8.61 -21.84 5.27
CA THR A 100 9.30 -22.72 4.30
C THR A 100 10.61 -23.27 4.90
N ALA A 101 11.46 -22.41 5.46
CA ALA A 101 12.72 -22.85 6.06
C ALA A 101 12.53 -23.77 7.28
N CYS A 102 11.49 -23.55 8.08
CA CYS A 102 11.10 -24.44 9.17
C CYS A 102 10.64 -25.81 8.65
N SER A 103 9.87 -25.84 7.56
CA SER A 103 9.43 -27.08 6.90
C SER A 103 10.62 -27.87 6.33
N ASP A 104 11.55 -27.19 5.66
CA ASP A 104 12.81 -27.74 5.16
C ASP A 104 13.66 -28.36 6.29
N TYR A 105 13.73 -27.68 7.44
CA TYR A 105 14.43 -28.19 8.63
C TYR A 105 13.76 -29.44 9.19
N LEU A 106 12.45 -29.42 9.43
CA LEU A 106 11.72 -30.58 9.93
C LEU A 106 11.77 -31.77 8.96
N GLY A 107 11.81 -31.52 7.65
CA GLY A 107 12.09 -32.53 6.63
C GLY A 107 13.45 -33.21 6.82
N GLN A 108 14.53 -32.44 7.03
CA GLN A 108 15.86 -33.01 7.29
C GLN A 108 15.98 -33.69 8.66
N VAL A 109 15.27 -33.20 9.68
CA VAL A 109 15.15 -33.87 10.98
C VAL A 109 14.42 -35.22 10.84
N GLY A 110 13.40 -35.30 9.98
CA GLY A 110 12.76 -36.55 9.59
C GLY A 110 13.70 -37.51 8.85
N VAL A 111 14.52 -37.02 7.91
CA VAL A 111 15.57 -37.80 7.24
C VAL A 111 16.59 -38.33 8.26
N LEU A 112 17.02 -37.50 9.21
CA LEU A 112 17.92 -37.90 10.30
C LEU A 112 17.33 -39.01 11.17
N LYS A 113 16.04 -38.92 11.53
CA LYS A 113 15.33 -40.01 12.21
C LYS A 113 15.30 -41.30 11.38
N GLY A 114 15.06 -41.18 10.07
CA GLY A 114 15.09 -42.30 9.14
C GLY A 114 16.45 -42.98 9.08
N VAL A 115 17.55 -42.22 8.99
CA VAL A 115 18.92 -42.74 8.99
C VAL A 115 19.26 -43.41 10.32
N LEU A 116 18.90 -42.80 11.45
CA LEU A 116 19.05 -43.41 12.78
C LEU A 116 18.36 -44.79 12.84
N ALA A 117 17.09 -44.86 12.45
CA ALA A 117 16.27 -46.08 12.56
C ALA A 117 16.59 -47.19 11.54
N THR A 118 17.55 -47.00 10.62
CA THR A 118 17.83 -47.95 9.53
C THR A 118 19.32 -48.17 9.24
N HIS A 119 20.18 -47.20 9.58
CA HIS A 119 21.59 -47.17 9.21
C HIS A 119 22.47 -46.67 10.38
N THR A 120 22.12 -47.01 11.63
CA THR A 120 22.81 -46.53 12.85
C THR A 120 24.33 -46.77 12.84
N ALA A 121 24.79 -47.84 12.19
CA ALA A 121 26.21 -48.17 12.04
C ALA A 121 26.91 -47.40 10.88
N ASP A 122 26.17 -46.83 9.92
CA ASP A 122 26.73 -45.96 8.88
C ASP A 122 26.88 -44.53 9.41
N ARG A 123 28.03 -44.29 10.01
CA ARG A 123 28.36 -42.99 10.61
C ARG A 123 28.57 -41.89 9.58
N GLU A 124 28.85 -42.20 8.31
CA GLU A 124 28.98 -41.16 7.27
C GLU A 124 27.61 -40.75 6.73
N ALA A 125 26.68 -41.71 6.54
CA ALA A 125 25.27 -41.40 6.30
C ALA A 125 24.68 -40.57 7.46
N LEU A 126 25.00 -40.93 8.71
CA LEU A 126 24.50 -40.20 9.88
C LEU A 126 25.10 -38.79 10.02
N LYS A 127 26.43 -38.62 9.83
CA LYS A 127 27.07 -37.30 9.74
C LYS A 127 26.45 -36.45 8.63
N SER A 128 26.18 -37.04 7.47
CA SER A 128 25.54 -36.37 6.33
C SER A 128 24.14 -35.87 6.69
N ALA A 129 23.30 -36.70 7.32
CA ALA A 129 21.96 -36.31 7.76
C ALA A 129 21.98 -35.25 8.87
N ILE A 130 22.91 -35.34 9.83
CA ILE A 130 23.13 -34.31 10.86
C ILE A 130 23.53 -32.98 10.22
N ASN A 131 24.45 -32.99 9.25
CA ASN A 131 24.86 -31.78 8.52
C ASN A 131 23.72 -31.19 7.68
N GLY A 132 22.87 -32.03 7.09
CA GLY A 132 21.65 -31.59 6.40
C GLY A 132 20.66 -30.89 7.33
N ALA A 133 20.37 -31.50 8.48
CA ALA A 133 19.51 -30.91 9.52
C ALA A 133 20.10 -29.60 10.08
N ALA A 134 21.40 -29.57 10.40
CA ALA A 134 22.08 -28.36 10.88
C ALA A 134 22.08 -27.23 9.83
N SER A 135 22.27 -27.55 8.55
CA SER A 135 22.25 -26.58 7.45
C SER A 135 20.88 -25.92 7.29
N GLN A 136 19.80 -26.72 7.27
CA GLN A 136 18.44 -26.17 7.17
C GLN A 136 18.00 -25.46 8.45
N GLY A 137 18.42 -25.95 9.63
CA GLY A 137 18.19 -25.27 10.91
C GLY A 137 18.83 -23.88 10.93
N GLY A 138 20.07 -23.75 10.42
CA GLY A 138 20.72 -22.46 10.23
C GLY A 138 19.96 -21.51 9.30
N LYS A 139 19.32 -22.03 8.23
CA LYS A 139 18.45 -21.21 7.36
C LYS A 139 17.16 -20.77 8.06
N ALA A 140 16.51 -21.64 8.82
CA ALA A 140 15.31 -21.33 9.59
C ALA A 140 15.58 -20.28 10.68
N LEU A 141 16.70 -20.41 11.39
CA LEU A 141 17.18 -19.41 12.33
C LEU A 141 17.49 -18.07 11.63
N ASN A 142 18.11 -18.07 10.45
CA ASN A 142 18.39 -16.85 9.71
C ASN A 142 17.11 -16.18 9.14
N SER A 143 16.13 -16.95 8.65
CA SER A 143 14.87 -16.40 8.15
C SER A 143 14.01 -15.78 9.25
N SER A 144 14.18 -16.21 10.51
CA SER A 144 13.55 -15.56 11.67
C SER A 144 13.90 -14.06 11.76
N LEU A 145 15.09 -13.64 11.32
CA LEU A 145 15.51 -12.23 11.31
C LEU A 145 14.67 -11.38 10.37
N GLY A 146 14.21 -11.95 9.24
CA GLY A 146 13.28 -11.28 8.34
C GLY A 146 11.91 -11.06 8.98
N VAL A 147 11.47 -12.03 9.79
CA VAL A 147 10.21 -11.94 10.54
C VAL A 147 10.29 -10.92 11.68
N LEU A 148 11.41 -10.90 12.41
CA LEU A 148 11.68 -9.90 13.45
C LEU A 148 11.81 -8.47 12.89
N LEU A 149 12.19 -8.31 11.62
CA LEU A 149 12.32 -7.00 10.96
C LEU A 149 11.00 -6.49 10.37
N ALA A 150 10.22 -7.35 9.69
CA ALA A 150 9.00 -6.94 8.99
C ALA A 150 7.70 -7.16 9.79
N GLY A 151 7.74 -8.03 10.80
CA GLY A 151 6.55 -8.59 11.44
C GLY A 151 5.70 -7.65 12.29
N SER A 152 4.71 -8.23 12.96
CA SER A 152 4.01 -7.60 14.08
C SER A 152 4.76 -7.81 15.39
N HIS A 153 4.42 -7.04 16.43
CA HIS A 153 5.00 -7.22 17.75
C HIS A 153 4.68 -8.61 18.36
N PRO A 154 3.45 -9.16 18.31
CA PRO A 154 3.19 -10.52 18.76
C PRO A 154 3.97 -11.59 17.97
N MET A 155 4.13 -11.41 16.66
CA MET A 155 4.94 -12.32 15.85
C MET A 155 6.40 -12.38 16.33
N ALA A 156 6.96 -11.25 16.77
CA ALA A 156 8.31 -11.18 17.32
C ALA A 156 8.46 -11.85 18.70
N GLU A 157 7.36 -12.14 19.40
CA GLU A 157 7.36 -12.91 20.67
C GLU A 157 7.27 -14.43 20.42
N ILE A 158 6.51 -14.85 19.40
CA ILE A 158 6.33 -16.26 19.02
C ILE A 158 7.59 -16.86 18.38
N VAL A 159 8.14 -16.17 17.37
CA VAL A 159 9.21 -16.70 16.50
C VAL A 159 10.49 -17.15 17.23
N PRO A 160 10.97 -16.47 18.30
CA PRO A 160 12.08 -16.96 19.11
C PRO A 160 11.86 -18.35 19.71
N GLY A 161 10.61 -18.79 19.90
CA GLY A 161 10.28 -20.13 20.41
C GLY A 161 10.88 -21.26 19.57
N PHE A 162 10.92 -21.10 18.24
CA PHE A 162 11.57 -22.07 17.35
C PHE A 162 13.08 -22.18 17.63
N ALA A 163 13.74 -21.05 17.87
CA ALA A 163 15.17 -21.03 18.20
C ALA A 163 15.47 -21.71 19.54
N THR A 164 14.61 -21.48 20.55
CA THR A 164 14.68 -22.17 21.85
C THR A 164 14.55 -23.67 21.69
N VAL A 165 13.51 -24.15 21.00
CA VAL A 165 13.24 -25.58 20.76
C VAL A 165 14.40 -26.28 20.03
N VAL A 166 14.95 -25.64 18.98
CA VAL A 166 16.13 -26.17 18.26
C VAL A 166 17.38 -26.16 19.13
N SER A 167 17.59 -25.12 19.94
CA SER A 167 18.73 -25.00 20.87
C SER A 167 18.68 -26.08 21.96
N ASP A 168 17.52 -26.31 22.58
CA ASP A 168 17.32 -27.31 23.62
C ASP A 168 17.58 -28.73 23.08
N PHE A 169 16.99 -29.10 21.95
CA PHE A 169 17.29 -30.37 21.30
C PHE A 169 18.79 -30.52 20.97
N SER A 170 19.40 -29.44 20.47
CA SER A 170 20.81 -29.45 20.07
C SER A 170 21.76 -29.61 21.25
N GLY A 171 21.50 -28.93 22.37
CA GLY A 171 22.32 -28.98 23.58
C GLY A 171 22.09 -30.22 24.44
N GLN A 172 20.83 -30.64 24.60
CA GLN A 172 20.46 -31.73 25.51
C GLN A 172 20.60 -33.12 24.86
N HIS A 173 20.49 -33.23 23.52
CA HIS A 173 20.50 -34.51 22.82
C HIS A 173 21.54 -34.61 21.71
N MET A 174 21.52 -33.70 20.73
CA MET A 174 22.37 -33.82 19.52
C MET A 174 23.86 -33.72 19.83
N THR A 175 24.27 -32.70 20.58
CA THR A 175 25.69 -32.45 20.90
C THR A 175 26.30 -33.57 21.75
N PRO A 176 25.68 -34.05 22.85
CA PRO A 176 26.16 -35.22 23.59
C PRO A 176 26.33 -36.47 22.72
N PHE A 177 25.39 -36.73 21.80
CA PHE A 177 25.44 -37.89 20.90
C PHE A 177 26.60 -37.78 19.89
N ILE A 178 26.77 -36.62 19.25
CA ILE A 178 27.88 -36.36 18.32
C ILE A 178 29.23 -36.53 19.02
N LEU A 179 29.41 -35.90 20.19
CA LEU A 179 30.64 -35.97 20.97
C LEU A 179 30.97 -37.40 21.44
N ARG A 180 29.95 -38.23 21.68
CA ARG A 180 30.14 -39.62 22.10
C ARG A 180 30.48 -40.56 20.94
N TYR A 181 29.73 -40.50 19.84
CA TYR A 181 29.76 -41.55 18.79
C TYR A 181 30.38 -41.13 17.45
N LEU A 182 30.44 -39.83 17.14
CA LEU A 182 30.82 -39.32 15.82
C LEU A 182 32.09 -38.44 15.81
N THR A 183 32.55 -38.00 16.99
CA THR A 183 33.82 -37.31 17.19
C THR A 183 34.98 -38.32 17.34
N PRO A 184 36.12 -38.16 16.62
CA PRO A 184 37.29 -39.01 16.80
C PRO A 184 37.85 -38.97 18.22
N GLY A 185 38.19 -40.13 18.78
CA GLY A 185 38.54 -40.28 20.19
C GLY A 185 37.35 -40.23 21.16
N GLY A 186 36.11 -40.19 20.65
CA GLY A 186 34.89 -40.19 21.46
C GLY A 186 34.70 -41.50 22.23
N ALA A 187 34.11 -41.41 23.43
CA ALA A 187 33.97 -42.57 24.34
C ALA A 187 33.10 -43.72 23.78
N GLY A 188 32.32 -43.47 22.71
CA GLY A 188 31.54 -44.45 21.96
C GLY A 188 32.04 -44.71 20.54
N GLU A 189 33.23 -44.22 20.13
CA GLU A 189 33.75 -44.32 18.75
C GLU A 189 33.83 -45.77 18.21
N ASN A 190 33.78 -46.79 19.07
CA ASN A 190 33.72 -48.20 18.65
C ASN A 190 32.64 -49.00 19.41
N ASP A 191 31.62 -48.33 19.96
CA ASP A 191 30.49 -48.94 20.70
C ASP A 191 29.19 -48.83 19.86
N ASP A 192 29.15 -49.48 18.70
CA ASP A 192 27.95 -49.52 17.85
C ASP A 192 26.74 -50.12 18.59
N ALA A 193 26.99 -51.06 19.52
CA ALA A 193 25.98 -51.62 20.40
C ALA A 193 25.43 -50.58 21.40
N GLY A 194 26.22 -49.60 21.82
CA GLY A 194 25.79 -48.44 22.59
C GLY A 194 25.05 -47.42 21.75
N MET A 195 25.52 -47.17 20.54
CA MET A 195 24.87 -46.29 19.59
C MET A 195 23.45 -46.77 19.26
N LEU A 196 23.26 -48.08 19.06
CA LEU A 196 21.96 -48.75 18.92
C LEU A 196 21.08 -48.69 20.19
N ARG A 197 21.67 -48.69 21.40
CA ARG A 197 20.91 -48.50 22.65
C ARG A 197 20.42 -47.05 22.80
N ASP A 198 21.27 -46.08 22.46
CA ASP A 198 20.99 -44.66 22.59
C ASP A 198 20.11 -44.12 21.43
N GLU A 199 20.03 -44.83 20.30
CA GLU A 199 19.20 -44.52 19.12
C GLU A 199 17.73 -44.27 19.47
N ALA A 200 17.12 -45.12 20.31
CA ALA A 200 15.73 -44.98 20.72
C ALA A 200 15.49 -43.69 21.54
N SER A 201 16.49 -43.28 22.34
CA SER A 201 16.47 -42.02 23.10
C SER A 201 16.57 -40.81 22.17
N MET A 202 17.48 -40.86 21.18
CA MET A 202 17.61 -39.83 20.15
C MET A 202 16.33 -39.71 19.29
N SER A 203 15.75 -40.83 18.88
CA SER A 203 14.52 -40.86 18.09
C SER A 203 13.34 -40.24 18.85
N GLY A 204 13.20 -40.54 20.15
CA GLY A 204 12.19 -39.92 21.02
C GLY A 204 12.47 -38.45 21.36
N ALA A 205 13.73 -38.00 21.26
CA ALA A 205 14.08 -36.58 21.32
C ALA A 205 13.73 -35.84 20.02
N ILE A 206 13.92 -36.48 18.87
CA ILE A 206 13.52 -35.97 17.56
C ILE A 206 11.99 -35.80 17.48
N ASP A 207 11.21 -36.75 17.97
CA ASP A 207 9.75 -36.62 17.98
C ASP A 207 9.29 -35.42 18.82
N LYS A 208 9.85 -35.21 20.01
CA LYS A 208 9.57 -34.03 20.84
C LYS A 208 9.97 -32.72 20.17
N LEU A 209 11.07 -32.69 19.42
CA LEU A 209 11.48 -31.55 18.61
C LEU A 209 10.43 -31.25 17.53
N ILE A 210 9.94 -32.28 16.82
CA ILE A 210 8.93 -32.13 15.77
C ILE A 210 7.60 -31.61 16.36
N ASP A 211 7.14 -32.18 17.49
CA ASP A 211 5.91 -31.74 18.17
C ASP A 211 6.01 -30.28 18.65
N ALA A 212 7.12 -29.93 19.31
CA ALA A 212 7.33 -28.57 19.83
C ALA A 212 7.50 -27.54 18.70
N ALA A 213 8.23 -27.87 17.65
CA ALA A 213 8.36 -26.99 16.48
C ALA A 213 7.04 -26.87 15.69
N GLY A 214 6.24 -27.94 15.62
CA GLY A 214 4.89 -27.93 15.04
C GLY A 214 3.91 -27.04 15.80
N THR A 215 4.09 -26.92 17.12
CA THR A 215 3.35 -25.96 17.96
C THR A 215 3.67 -24.52 17.54
N VAL A 216 4.95 -24.14 17.53
CA VAL A 216 5.40 -22.78 17.11
C VAL A 216 5.00 -22.49 15.66
N TYR A 217 5.08 -23.48 14.76
CA TYR A 217 4.66 -23.36 13.36
C TYR A 217 3.16 -23.01 13.24
N THR A 218 2.33 -23.59 14.10
CA THR A 218 0.89 -23.30 14.15
C THR A 218 0.63 -21.88 14.70
N GLU A 219 1.31 -21.49 15.79
CA GLU A 219 1.21 -20.15 16.37
C GLU A 219 1.62 -19.05 15.36
N VAL A 220 2.71 -19.28 14.60
CA VAL A 220 3.14 -18.38 13.51
C VAL A 220 2.12 -18.35 12.38
N LEU A 221 1.49 -19.48 12.01
CA LEU A 221 0.43 -19.47 10.98
C LEU A 221 -0.80 -18.66 11.41
N ASP A 222 -1.27 -18.82 12.64
CA ASP A 222 -2.46 -18.10 13.11
C ASP A 222 -2.17 -16.60 13.33
N GLN A 223 -1.01 -16.22 13.88
CA GLN A 223 -0.62 -14.81 13.94
C GLN A 223 -0.39 -14.21 12.54
N ALA A 224 0.18 -14.97 11.60
CA ALA A 224 0.33 -14.55 10.22
C ALA A 224 -1.02 -14.27 9.54
N ARG A 225 -2.04 -15.09 9.83
CA ARG A 225 -3.41 -14.84 9.36
C ARG A 225 -3.98 -13.55 9.93
N ILE A 226 -3.83 -13.31 11.24
CA ILE A 226 -4.28 -12.07 11.89
C ILE A 226 -3.59 -10.84 11.25
N ASP A 227 -2.26 -10.86 11.16
CA ASP A 227 -1.44 -9.76 10.63
C ASP A 227 -1.72 -9.45 9.15
N LEU A 228 -2.12 -10.45 8.38
CA LEU A 228 -2.47 -10.32 6.97
C LEU A 228 -3.98 -10.11 6.74
N GLY A 229 -4.82 -10.07 7.78
CA GLY A 229 -6.26 -9.83 7.67
C GLY A 229 -7.08 -11.01 7.13
N PHE A 230 -6.68 -12.24 7.46
CA PHE A 230 -7.37 -13.50 7.14
C PHE A 230 -8.09 -14.11 8.37
N THR A 231 -8.91 -13.27 9.01
CA THR A 231 -9.81 -13.61 10.12
C THR A 231 -11.22 -13.92 9.60
#